data_AF-X1T4E7-F1
#
_entry.id   AF-X1T4E7-F1
#
_cell.length_a   1.000
_cell.length_b   1.000
_cell.length_c   1.000
_cell.angle_alpha   90.00
_cell.angle_beta   90.00
_cell.angle_gamma   90.00
#
_symmetry.space_group_name_H-M   'P 1'
#
loop_
_entity.id
_entity.type
_entity.pdbx_description
1 polymer ?
#
loop_
_entity_poly.entity_id
_entity_poly.type
_entity_poly.pdbx_seq_one_letter_code
_entity_poly.pdbx_strand_id
1 'polypeptide(L)'
;MDYILGATFDYKFTTRAFATGVPGTLAGSPVIDIYEDNSTTEITGAETLTVDFDSITGLNNLRIVATSGNGFESDKSYAAVITTGTVGGVSVVGETILNFTIERTSALMPTTSGRTLDVTATGTAGVDWANVEGQGTSVDLSATAIDSCDDVTGNVDGT
;
A
#
# COMPACT_ATOMS: atom_id res chain seq x y z
N MET A 1 5.34 1.47 -0.12
CA MET A 1 4.23 1.09 0.78
C MET A 1 3.03 0.75 -0.08
N ASP A 2 2.15 -0.14 0.37
CA ASP A 2 0.92 -0.51 -0.36
C ASP A 2 -0.30 0.07 0.37
N TYR A 3 -1.22 0.67 -0.37
CA TYR A 3 -2.44 1.27 0.17
C TYR A 3 -3.66 0.70 -0.53
N ILE A 4 -4.81 0.77 0.13
CA ILE A 4 -6.09 0.43 -0.49
C ILE A 4 -6.57 1.56 -1.41
N LEU A 5 -7.29 1.23 -2.47
CA LEU A 5 -7.93 2.23 -3.30
C LEU A 5 -9.01 2.94 -2.47
N GLY A 6 -9.07 4.26 -2.57
CA GLY A 6 -9.91 5.13 -1.75
C GLY A 6 -9.23 5.64 -0.47
N ALA A 7 -8.01 5.21 -0.16
CA ALA A 7 -7.28 5.71 1.00
C ALA A 7 -6.90 7.20 0.85
N THR A 8 -6.93 7.91 1.98
CA THR A 8 -6.21 9.18 2.14
C THR A 8 -5.08 8.95 3.13
N PHE A 9 -3.86 9.32 2.76
CA PHE A 9 -2.69 9.12 3.62
C PHE A 9 -1.74 10.30 3.55
N ASP A 10 -0.93 10.44 4.60
CA ASP A 10 0.09 11.47 4.74
C ASP A 10 1.48 10.82 4.71
N TYR A 11 2.40 11.45 3.98
CA TYR A 11 3.81 11.06 3.90
C TYR A 11 4.69 12.26 4.22
N LYS A 12 5.60 12.09 5.17
CA LYS A 12 6.59 13.12 5.54
C LYS A 12 7.89 12.85 4.81
N PHE A 13 8.49 13.91 4.26
CA PHE A 13 9.82 13.86 3.67
C PHE A 13 10.62 15.09 4.06
N THR A 14 11.95 14.97 4.06
CA THR A 14 12.84 16.08 4.40
C THR A 14 13.60 16.58 3.18
N THR A 15 13.52 17.87 2.90
CA THR A 15 14.40 18.53 1.92
C THR A 15 15.66 19.05 2.59
N ARG A 16 16.80 18.98 1.87
CA ARG A 16 18.11 19.38 2.39
C ARG A 16 18.83 20.30 1.43
N ALA A 17 19.53 21.30 1.95
CA ALA A 17 20.36 22.18 1.14
C ALA A 17 21.59 21.41 0.63
N PHE A 18 21.83 21.37 -0.68
CA PHE A 18 22.96 20.63 -1.26
C PHE A 18 24.33 21.12 -0.76
N ALA A 19 24.48 22.42 -0.53
CA ALA A 19 25.75 23.02 -0.13
C ALA A 19 26.18 22.62 1.29
N THR A 20 25.24 22.29 2.18
CA THR A 20 25.50 22.11 3.61
C THR A 20 24.92 20.82 4.20
N GLY A 21 24.00 20.15 3.50
CA GLY A 21 23.31 18.94 3.94
C GLY A 21 22.26 19.14 5.04
N VAL A 22 22.12 20.36 5.56
CA VAL A 22 21.13 20.67 6.61
C VAL A 22 19.72 20.73 6.02
N PRO A 23 18.66 20.43 6.80
CA PRO A 23 17.29 20.64 6.36
C PRO A 23 17.07 22.06 5.86
N GLY A 24 16.34 22.20 4.74
CA GLY A 24 16.07 23.49 4.11
C GLY A 24 14.68 23.52 3.51
N THR A 25 14.03 24.68 3.58
CA THR A 25 12.68 24.92 3.02
C THR A 25 12.63 24.59 1.53
N LEU A 26 11.60 23.83 1.14
CA LEU A 26 11.24 23.62 -0.26
C LEU A 26 10.50 24.86 -0.79
N ALA A 27 11.18 25.68 -1.58
CA ALA A 27 10.72 26.99 -2.02
C ALA A 27 10.46 27.04 -3.54
N GLY A 28 9.99 28.19 -4.03
CA GLY A 28 9.82 28.45 -5.48
C GLY A 28 8.53 27.90 -6.07
N SER A 29 7.42 28.01 -5.34
CA SER A 29 6.11 27.45 -5.72
C SER A 29 6.18 25.96 -6.04
N PRO A 30 6.55 25.13 -5.07
CA PRO A 30 6.82 23.73 -5.33
C PRO A 30 5.56 22.97 -5.72
N VAL A 31 5.73 22.01 -6.63
CA VAL A 31 4.68 21.12 -7.12
C VAL A 31 5.19 19.69 -6.99
N ILE A 32 4.30 18.81 -6.54
CA ILE A 32 4.50 17.37 -6.54
C ILE A 32 3.52 16.81 -7.55
N ASP A 33 4.01 16.06 -8.54
CA ASP A 33 3.15 15.31 -9.43
C ASP A 33 3.35 13.81 -9.19
N ILE A 34 2.32 13.02 -9.50
CA ILE A 34 2.33 11.58 -9.30
C ILE A 34 2.30 10.89 -10.66
N TYR A 35 3.21 9.94 -10.89
CA TYR A 35 3.28 9.14 -12.10
C TYR A 35 2.81 7.71 -11.81
N GLU A 36 1.93 7.17 -12.65
CA GLU A 36 1.50 5.77 -12.62
C GLU A 36 2.43 4.88 -13.46
N ASP A 37 2.97 3.81 -12.88
CA ASP A 37 3.82 2.81 -13.53
C ASP A 37 4.91 3.44 -14.45
N ASN A 38 4.81 3.22 -15.76
CA ASN A 38 5.68 3.81 -16.79
C ASN A 38 4.96 4.89 -17.62
N SER A 39 3.85 5.42 -17.10
CA SER A 39 3.14 6.52 -17.71
C SER A 39 3.96 7.80 -17.61
N THR A 40 3.99 8.57 -18.69
CA THR A 40 4.52 9.94 -18.69
C THR A 40 3.44 10.98 -18.37
N THR A 41 2.19 10.55 -18.20
CA THR A 41 1.08 11.43 -17.83
C THR A 41 1.01 11.55 -16.32
N GLU A 42 1.02 12.79 -15.86
CA GLU A 42 0.96 13.14 -14.44
C GLU A 42 -0.49 13.08 -13.94
N ILE A 43 -0.68 12.44 -12.79
CA ILE A 43 -1.83 12.67 -11.93
C ILE A 43 -1.52 13.95 -11.14
N THR A 44 -2.39 14.95 -11.30
CA THR A 44 -2.26 16.26 -10.67
C THR A 44 -3.52 16.56 -9.87
N GLY A 45 -3.37 17.24 -8.72
CA GLY A 45 -4.50 17.66 -7.89
C GLY A 45 -5.08 16.56 -6.98
N ALA A 46 -4.48 15.37 -6.96
CA ALA A 46 -4.78 14.35 -5.96
C ALA A 46 -4.01 14.55 -4.65
N GLU A 47 -2.97 15.39 -4.73
CA GLU A 47 -2.00 15.65 -3.70
C GLU A 47 -2.15 17.05 -3.10
N THR A 48 -1.76 17.18 -1.84
CA THR A 48 -1.65 18.46 -1.15
C THR A 48 -0.32 18.51 -0.43
N LEU A 49 0.56 19.41 -0.90
CA LEU A 49 1.85 19.67 -0.28
C LEU A 49 1.72 20.76 0.80
N THR A 50 2.21 20.46 1.99
CA THR A 50 2.47 21.45 3.04
C THR A 50 3.97 21.51 3.29
N VAL A 51 4.61 22.59 2.86
CA VAL A 51 6.03 22.86 3.11
C VAL A 51 6.24 23.27 4.57
N ASP A 52 7.38 22.88 5.14
CA ASP A 52 7.76 23.20 6.53
C ASP A 52 6.61 22.93 7.51
N PHE A 53 6.06 21.72 7.42
CA PHE A 53 5.00 21.21 8.27
C PHE A 53 5.33 21.46 9.74
N ASP A 54 4.34 21.96 10.49
CA ASP A 54 4.51 22.38 11.87
C ASP A 54 5.57 23.48 12.08
N SER A 55 5.82 24.29 11.03
CA SER A 55 6.87 25.32 11.01
C SER A 55 8.29 24.77 11.20
N ILE A 56 8.51 23.48 10.97
CA ILE A 56 9.82 22.85 11.06
C ILE A 56 10.49 22.91 9.69
N THR A 57 11.55 23.71 9.57
CA THR A 57 12.29 23.89 8.32
C THR A 57 12.75 22.56 7.72
N GLY A 58 12.41 22.35 6.46
CA GLY A 58 12.74 21.20 5.66
C GLY A 58 11.87 19.97 5.93
N LEU A 59 10.98 19.96 6.94
CA LEU A 59 10.01 18.88 7.12
C LEU A 59 8.78 19.17 6.28
N ASN A 60 8.56 18.41 5.22
CA ASN A 60 7.40 18.61 4.33
C ASN A 60 6.36 17.49 4.54
N ASN A 61 5.09 17.81 4.37
CA ASN A 61 4.00 16.84 4.33
C ASN A 61 3.38 16.77 2.95
N LEU A 62 3.28 15.57 2.41
CA LEU A 62 2.49 15.25 1.24
C LEU A 62 1.27 14.47 1.68
N ARG A 63 0.07 15.02 1.49
CA ARG A 63 -1.19 14.28 1.59
C ARG A 63 -1.62 13.81 0.22
N ILE A 64 -2.03 12.55 0.09
CA ILE A 64 -2.53 11.97 -1.18
C ILE A 64 -3.94 11.40 -0.93
N VAL A 65 -4.87 11.71 -1.81
CA VAL A 65 -6.23 11.15 -1.84
C VAL A 65 -6.32 10.16 -3.01
N ALA A 66 -5.99 8.90 -2.75
CA ALA A 66 -5.83 7.88 -3.78
C ALA A 66 -7.17 7.24 -4.15
N THR A 67 -8.02 7.98 -4.87
CA THR A 67 -9.34 7.50 -5.34
C THR A 67 -9.36 7.30 -6.85
N SER A 68 -10.28 6.49 -7.36
CA SER A 68 -10.49 6.35 -8.81
C SER A 68 -10.90 7.68 -9.48
N GLY A 69 -11.66 8.52 -8.78
CA GLY A 69 -11.99 9.86 -9.26
C GLY A 69 -10.78 10.79 -9.42
N ASN A 70 -9.69 10.49 -8.73
CA ASN A 70 -8.41 11.21 -8.83
C ASN A 70 -7.39 10.49 -9.73
N GLY A 71 -7.81 9.48 -10.50
CA GLY A 71 -6.96 8.78 -11.46
C GLY A 71 -6.13 7.62 -10.90
N PHE A 72 -6.45 7.12 -9.71
CA PHE A 72 -5.79 5.91 -9.17
C PHE A 72 -6.57 4.64 -9.50
N GLU A 73 -5.86 3.59 -9.85
CA GLU A 73 -6.35 2.25 -10.08
C GLU A 73 -5.64 1.22 -9.18
N SER A 74 -6.34 0.12 -8.87
CA SER A 74 -5.79 -1.05 -8.19
C SER A 74 -4.76 -1.77 -9.05
N ASP A 75 -3.85 -2.52 -8.40
CA ASP A 75 -2.76 -3.28 -9.04
C ASP A 75 -1.74 -2.39 -9.78
N LYS A 76 -1.52 -1.17 -9.28
CA LYS A 76 -0.64 -0.16 -9.89
C LYS A 76 0.47 0.30 -8.96
N SER A 77 1.56 0.78 -9.56
CA SER A 77 2.66 1.45 -8.87
C SER A 77 2.62 2.94 -9.14
N TYR A 78 3.06 3.73 -8.17
CA TYR A 78 3.08 5.18 -8.28
C TYR A 78 4.36 5.77 -7.69
N ALA A 79 4.85 6.82 -8.34
CA ALA A 79 5.97 7.62 -7.85
C ALA A 79 5.52 9.08 -7.70
N ALA A 80 5.70 9.65 -6.51
CA ALA A 80 5.52 11.08 -6.29
C ALA A 80 6.87 11.80 -6.50
N VAL A 81 6.89 12.80 -7.37
CA VAL A 81 8.10 13.48 -7.84
C VAL A 81 7.94 14.98 -7.68
N ILE A 82 9.00 15.65 -7.22
CA ILE A 82 9.07 17.11 -7.25
C ILE A 82 9.24 17.56 -8.71
N THR A 83 8.24 18.21 -9.28
CA THR A 83 8.29 18.71 -10.67
C THR A 83 8.55 20.21 -10.75
N THR A 84 8.31 20.92 -9.65
CA THR A 84 8.75 22.31 -9.45
C THR A 84 9.25 22.46 -8.03
N GLY A 85 10.33 23.22 -7.83
CA GLY A 85 10.82 23.56 -6.50
C GLY A 85 12.32 23.78 -6.45
N THR A 86 12.75 24.47 -5.41
CA THR A 86 14.15 24.72 -5.10
C THR A 86 14.43 24.56 -3.61
N VAL A 87 15.66 24.22 -3.25
CA VAL A 87 16.14 24.24 -1.87
C VAL A 87 17.42 25.06 -1.83
N GLY A 88 17.42 26.15 -1.08
CA GLY A 88 18.55 27.09 -1.04
C GLY A 88 18.89 27.70 -2.41
N GLY A 89 17.90 27.86 -3.29
CA GLY A 89 18.06 28.38 -4.65
C GLY A 89 18.54 27.36 -5.69
N VAL A 90 18.79 26.10 -5.31
CA VAL A 90 19.15 25.02 -6.22
C VAL A 90 17.90 24.22 -6.58
N SER A 91 17.71 23.90 -7.86
CA SER A 91 16.59 23.09 -8.32
C SER A 91 16.64 21.68 -7.72
N VAL A 92 15.48 21.19 -7.29
CA VAL A 92 15.25 19.81 -6.84
C VAL A 92 14.26 19.07 -7.76
N VAL A 93 14.02 19.61 -8.96
CA VAL A 93 13.12 18.99 -9.94
C VAL A 93 13.66 17.62 -10.36
N GLY A 94 12.78 16.63 -10.39
CA GLY A 94 13.09 15.23 -10.68
C GLY A 94 13.39 14.38 -9.44
N GLU A 95 13.41 14.96 -8.24
CA GLU A 95 13.58 14.19 -7.01
C GLU A 95 12.31 13.37 -6.72
N THR A 96 12.45 12.04 -6.71
CA THR A 96 11.39 11.12 -6.31
C THR A 96 11.36 11.01 -4.79
N ILE A 97 10.24 11.43 -4.19
CA ILE A 97 10.10 11.52 -2.72
C ILE A 97 9.34 10.34 -2.12
N LEU A 98 8.50 9.66 -2.91
CA LEU A 98 7.73 8.51 -2.45
C LEU A 98 7.52 7.51 -3.58
N ASN A 99 7.71 6.23 -3.28
CA ASN A 99 7.25 5.11 -4.10
C ASN A 99 6.19 4.33 -3.33
N PHE A 100 5.02 4.15 -3.93
CA PHE A 100 3.91 3.41 -3.34
C PHE A 100 3.15 2.62 -4.39
N THR A 101 2.27 1.75 -3.93
CA THR A 101 1.38 0.95 -4.77
C THR A 101 -0.04 1.04 -4.24
N ILE A 102 -1.01 0.80 -5.12
CA ILE A 102 -2.41 0.66 -4.74
C ILE A 102 -2.82 -0.79 -4.96
N GLU A 103 -3.16 -1.48 -3.88
CA GLU A 103 -3.68 -2.85 -3.84
C GLU A 103 -2.85 -3.85 -4.65
N ARG A 104 -1.54 -3.62 -4.75
CA ARG A 104 -0.65 -4.45 -5.56
C ARG A 104 -0.05 -5.60 -4.77
N THR A 105 0.04 -5.46 -3.45
CA THR A 105 0.58 -6.51 -2.59
C THR A 105 -0.57 -7.29 -1.97
N SER A 106 -0.55 -8.61 -2.12
CA SER A 106 -1.53 -9.45 -1.43
C SER A 106 -1.32 -9.35 0.09
N ALA A 107 -2.39 -9.06 0.83
CA ALA A 107 -2.39 -9.14 2.29
C ALA A 107 -2.06 -10.57 2.79
N LEU A 108 -2.34 -11.58 1.97
CA LEU A 108 -1.91 -12.95 2.16
C LEU A 108 -0.97 -13.33 1.01
N MET A 109 0.32 -13.12 1.22
CA MET A 109 1.33 -13.58 0.28
C MET A 109 1.53 -15.09 0.47
N PRO A 110 1.45 -15.88 -0.60
CA PRO A 110 1.85 -17.28 -0.50
C PRO A 110 3.33 -17.39 -0.20
N THR A 111 3.69 -18.44 0.52
CA THR A 111 5.10 -18.76 0.77
C THR A 111 5.82 -19.27 -0.48
N THR A 112 5.09 -19.58 -1.56
CA THR A 112 5.62 -20.01 -2.86
C THR A 112 5.19 -19.05 -3.96
N SER A 113 6.16 -18.55 -4.74
CA SER A 113 5.92 -17.63 -5.86
C SER A 113 4.87 -18.18 -6.84
N GLY A 114 3.85 -17.37 -7.16
CA GLY A 114 2.84 -17.68 -8.17
C GLY A 114 1.62 -18.49 -7.71
N ARG A 115 1.45 -18.78 -6.42
CA ARG A 115 0.26 -19.49 -5.88
C ARG A 115 -0.59 -18.56 -5.03
N THR A 116 -1.74 -18.04 -5.42
CA THR A 116 -2.56 -17.28 -4.44
C THR A 116 -3.15 -18.22 -3.38
N LEU A 117 -3.65 -17.71 -2.24
CA LEU A 117 -4.70 -18.46 -1.56
C LEU A 117 -5.79 -18.69 -2.60
N ASP A 118 -6.25 -19.94 -2.75
CA ASP A 118 -7.33 -20.23 -3.67
C ASP A 118 -8.55 -19.46 -3.17
N VAL A 119 -8.76 -18.34 -3.84
CA VAL A 119 -9.77 -17.36 -3.55
C VAL A 119 -10.72 -17.53 -4.72
N THR A 120 -11.91 -18.05 -4.44
CA THR A 120 -12.90 -18.25 -5.51
C THR A 120 -13.08 -16.96 -6.30
N ALA A 121 -13.58 -17.03 -7.52
CA ALA A 121 -13.83 -15.84 -8.34
C ALA A 121 -14.74 -14.79 -7.66
N THR A 122 -15.41 -15.16 -6.57
CA THR A 122 -16.22 -14.31 -5.70
C THR A 122 -15.54 -13.88 -4.39
N GLY A 123 -14.28 -14.24 -4.14
CA GLY A 123 -13.48 -13.75 -3.02
C GLY A 123 -13.28 -14.70 -1.82
N THR A 124 -13.57 -16.00 -1.91
CA THR A 124 -13.52 -16.89 -0.72
C THR A 124 -12.24 -17.70 -0.59
N ALA A 125 -11.58 -17.61 0.56
CA ALA A 125 -10.24 -18.12 0.83
C ALA A 125 -10.27 -19.28 1.87
N GLY A 126 -9.62 -20.42 1.61
CA GLY A 126 -9.64 -21.64 2.45
C GLY A 126 -8.73 -21.64 3.70
N VAL A 127 -8.95 -22.58 4.65
CA VAL A 127 -8.40 -22.57 6.04
C VAL A 127 -7.53 -23.80 6.37
N ASP A 128 -6.50 -23.62 7.22
CA ASP A 128 -5.76 -24.71 7.91
C ASP A 128 -6.38 -25.00 9.29
N TRP A 129 -6.84 -26.24 9.49
CA TRP A 129 -7.56 -26.68 10.67
C TRP A 129 -6.68 -27.02 11.88
N ALA A 130 -5.38 -27.32 11.69
CA ALA A 130 -4.46 -27.64 12.78
C ALA A 130 -3.87 -26.38 13.47
N ASN A 131 -3.87 -25.25 12.75
CA ASN A 131 -3.48 -23.91 13.20
C ASN A 131 -4.66 -23.03 13.64
N VAL A 132 -5.87 -23.59 13.70
CA VAL A 132 -6.95 -23.02 14.50
C VAL A 132 -6.47 -23.18 15.95
N GLU A 133 -6.11 -22.10 16.62
CA GLU A 133 -5.60 -22.17 18.00
C GLU A 133 -6.70 -21.76 18.99
N GLY A 134 -6.84 -22.48 20.11
CA GLY A 134 -7.83 -22.16 21.14
C GLY A 134 -9.27 -22.55 20.80
N GLN A 135 -9.47 -23.69 20.13
CA GLN A 135 -10.82 -24.23 19.92
C GLN A 135 -11.51 -24.48 21.26
N GLY A 136 -12.42 -23.59 21.66
CA GLY A 136 -13.30 -23.82 22.80
C GLY A 136 -14.43 -24.83 22.52
N THR A 137 -14.63 -25.21 21.25
CA THR A 137 -15.72 -26.05 20.72
C THR A 137 -15.28 -26.86 19.48
N SER A 138 -16.03 -27.90 19.11
CA SER A 138 -15.74 -28.79 17.96
C SER A 138 -15.71 -28.05 16.61
N VAL A 139 -14.86 -28.53 15.68
CA VAL A 139 -14.74 -28.00 14.32
C VAL A 139 -15.31 -29.01 13.30
N ASP A 140 -16.61 -28.90 12.99
CA ASP A 140 -17.37 -29.86 12.18
C ASP A 140 -17.15 -29.68 10.66
N LEU A 141 -16.90 -30.79 9.94
CA LEU A 141 -16.60 -30.87 8.50
C LEU A 141 -17.67 -31.70 7.72
N SER A 142 -18.90 -31.79 8.24
CA SER A 142 -20.00 -32.67 7.80
C SER A 142 -20.46 -32.62 6.32
N ALA A 143 -19.98 -31.68 5.50
CA ALA A 143 -20.30 -31.56 4.07
C ALA A 143 -19.07 -31.66 3.13
N THR A 144 -17.88 -31.86 3.70
CA THR A 144 -16.66 -32.18 2.95
C THR A 144 -16.50 -33.68 3.02
N ALA A 145 -16.30 -34.36 1.89
CA ALA A 145 -15.91 -35.77 1.96
C ALA A 145 -14.56 -35.85 2.68
N ILE A 146 -14.58 -36.35 3.92
CA ILE A 146 -13.38 -36.64 4.69
C ILE A 146 -13.05 -38.09 4.41
N ASP A 147 -12.03 -38.32 3.60
CA ASP A 147 -11.76 -39.66 3.08
C ASP A 147 -11.29 -40.65 4.16
N SER A 148 -10.61 -40.17 5.21
CA SER A 148 -10.32 -40.98 6.41
C SER A 148 -10.14 -40.13 7.67
N CYS A 149 -10.38 -40.74 8.84
CA CYS A 149 -10.12 -40.16 10.15
C CYS A 149 -9.62 -41.27 11.09
N ASP A 150 -8.59 -41.00 11.90
CA ASP A 150 -7.83 -42.03 12.63
C ASP A 150 -8.23 -42.17 14.12
N ASP A 151 -8.77 -41.11 14.74
CA ASP A 151 -9.07 -41.06 16.17
C ASP A 151 -10.47 -40.48 16.44
N VAL A 152 -11.48 -41.09 15.81
CA VAL A 152 -12.87 -40.66 15.99
C VAL A 152 -13.40 -41.22 17.31
N THR A 153 -13.53 -40.36 18.31
CA THR A 153 -14.07 -40.74 19.63
C THR A 153 -15.61 -40.76 19.67
N GLY A 154 -16.29 -40.88 18.52
CA GLY A 154 -17.75 -40.84 18.35
C GLY A 154 -18.22 -41.54 17.07
N ASN A 155 -19.53 -41.51 16.79
CA ASN A 155 -20.10 -42.19 15.62
C ASN A 155 -19.72 -41.47 14.31
N VAL A 156 -19.03 -42.15 13.40
CA VAL A 156 -18.90 -41.76 11.99
C VAL A 156 -19.88 -42.58 11.18
N ASP A 157 -20.80 -41.89 10.51
CA ASP A 157 -21.84 -42.39 9.60
C ASP A 157 -22.98 -43.20 10.23
N GLY A 158 -24.25 -43.03 9.83
CA GLY A 158 -24.76 -42.59 8.52
C GLY A 158 -25.15 -43.84 7.73
N THR A 159 -26.43 -44.22 7.81
CA THR A 159 -27.01 -45.50 7.33
C THR A 159 -26.68 -45.86 5.89
#